data_AF-A0A081RIK6-F1
#
_entry.id   AF-A0A081RIK6-F1
#
_cell.length_a   1.000
_cell.length_b   1.000
_cell.length_c   1.000
_cell.angle_alpha   90.00
_cell.angle_beta   90.00
_cell.angle_gamma   90.00
#
_symmetry.space_group_name_H-M   'P 1'
#
loop_
_entity.id
_entity.type
_entity.pdbx_description
1 polymer ?
#
loop_
_entity_poly.entity_id
_entity_poly.type
_entity_poly.pdbx_seq_one_letter_code
_entity_poly.pdbx_strand_id
1 'polypeptide(L)'
;MRRHYWLGACLAVLLTSPLQAQEKTTQANGADLITSCRANSPACGAYLQGVLDMMIVARRDVCAAPRYDRERLRVAYLRWAEENTYFESVHMAAGAERAMDVAWPCRAKRGREAGAGS
;
A
#
# COMPACT_ATOMS: atom_id res chain seq x y z
N MET A 1 16.70 63.52 -12.44
CA MET A 1 15.48 64.01 -11.79
C MET A 1 14.85 62.87 -10.99
N ARG A 2 14.49 63.18 -9.74
CA ARG A 2 13.53 62.51 -8.81
C ARG A 2 13.67 61.02 -8.50
N ARG A 3 14.34 60.79 -7.36
CA ARG A 3 14.09 59.73 -6.37
C ARG A 3 12.65 59.82 -5.85
N HIS A 4 11.97 58.67 -5.77
CA HIS A 4 10.85 58.46 -4.85
C HIS A 4 11.22 57.30 -3.94
N TYR A 5 11.43 57.63 -2.66
CA TYR A 5 11.56 56.68 -1.56
C TYR A 5 10.24 56.61 -0.79
N TRP A 6 10.12 55.50 -0.04
CA TRP A 6 9.38 55.30 1.22
C TRP A 6 8.11 54.43 1.20
N LEU A 7 8.22 53.38 2.03
CA LEU A 7 7.21 52.81 2.96
C LEU A 7 6.14 51.87 2.42
N GLY A 8 6.32 50.60 2.76
CA GLY A 8 5.24 49.65 3.04
C GLY A 8 5.80 48.56 3.96
N ALA A 9 5.88 48.84 5.26
CA ALA A 9 4.92 48.35 6.26
C ALA A 9 5.13 46.85 6.57
N CYS A 10 5.89 46.61 7.63
CA CYS A 10 5.96 45.34 8.37
C CYS A 10 4.56 45.05 8.92
N LEU A 11 3.89 44.01 8.44
CA LEU A 11 2.63 43.54 9.02
C LEU A 11 2.81 42.17 9.67
N ALA A 12 2.26 42.10 10.88
CA ALA A 12 2.52 41.10 11.90
C ALA A 12 1.99 39.71 11.54
N VAL A 13 2.68 38.72 12.13
CA VAL A 13 2.33 37.30 12.21
C VAL A 13 0.88 37.10 12.65
N LEU A 14 0.07 36.47 11.81
CA LEU A 14 -1.14 35.78 12.25
C LEU A 14 -0.80 34.30 12.49
N LEU A 15 -0.52 34.00 13.74
CA LEU A 15 -0.62 32.65 14.31
C LEU A 15 -2.10 32.34 14.49
N THR A 16 -2.71 31.57 13.58
CA THR A 16 -4.01 30.94 13.87
C THR A 16 -4.21 29.64 13.11
N SER A 17 -4.13 28.56 13.90
CA SER A 17 -4.70 27.22 13.70
C SER A 17 -3.90 26.27 12.80
N PRO A 18 -3.23 25.24 13.36
CA PRO A 18 -3.29 23.95 12.70
C PRO A 18 -4.76 23.54 12.80
N LEU A 19 -5.51 23.73 11.71
CA LEU A 19 -6.67 22.90 11.47
C LEU A 19 -6.10 21.49 11.36
N GLN A 20 -5.98 20.79 12.49
CA GLN A 20 -5.90 19.35 12.49
C GLN A 20 -7.23 18.90 11.91
N ALA A 21 -7.30 18.87 10.57
CA ALA A 21 -8.06 17.86 9.88
C ALA A 21 -7.48 16.55 10.43
N GLN A 22 -8.05 16.09 11.54
CA GLN A 22 -8.09 14.69 11.91
C GLN A 22 -8.77 14.04 10.71
N GLU A 23 -7.96 13.76 9.70
CA GLU A 23 -8.24 12.77 8.69
C GLU A 23 -8.47 11.52 9.53
N LYS A 24 -9.75 11.27 9.84
CA LYS A 24 -10.21 10.05 10.45
C LYS A 24 -9.57 9.00 9.58
N THR A 25 -8.52 8.37 10.10
CA THR A 25 -7.83 7.29 9.44
C THR A 25 -8.85 6.18 9.45
N THR A 26 -9.75 6.21 8.46
CA THR A 26 -10.63 5.11 8.14
C THR A 26 -9.67 3.96 8.00
N GLN A 27 -9.68 3.11 9.02
CA GLN A 27 -8.81 1.97 9.12
C GLN A 27 -9.20 1.11 7.93
N ALA A 28 -8.49 1.27 6.81
CA ALA A 28 -8.86 0.66 5.55
C ALA A 28 -8.88 -0.85 5.79
N ASN A 29 -10.08 -1.42 5.74
CA ASN A 29 -10.29 -2.84 5.99
C ASN A 29 -9.96 -3.61 4.71
N GLY A 30 -9.67 -4.90 4.82
CA GLY A 30 -9.39 -5.72 3.64
C GLY A 30 -10.55 -5.79 2.64
N ALA A 31 -11.79 -5.68 3.12
CA ALA A 31 -12.99 -5.68 2.29
C ALA A 31 -13.04 -4.48 1.31
N ASP A 32 -12.58 -3.30 1.71
CA ASP A 32 -12.49 -2.12 0.85
C ASP A 32 -11.49 -2.35 -0.29
N LEU A 33 -10.34 -2.98 0.01
CA LEU A 33 -9.35 -3.33 -1.02
C LEU A 33 -9.89 -4.41 -1.96
N ILE A 34 -10.54 -5.45 -1.44
CA ILE A 34 -11.15 -6.50 -2.27
C ILE A 34 -12.19 -5.89 -3.21
N THR A 35 -13.05 -5.00 -2.70
CA THR A 35 -14.06 -4.29 -3.49
C THR A 35 -13.40 -3.47 -4.60
N SER A 36 -12.37 -2.68 -4.25
CA SER A 36 -11.59 -1.89 -5.21
C SER A 36 -10.93 -2.77 -6.30
N CYS A 37 -10.39 -3.92 -5.93
CA CYS A 37 -9.75 -4.86 -6.85
C CYS A 37 -10.75 -5.59 -7.76
N ARG A 38 -11.94 -5.95 -7.24
CA ARG A 38 -13.04 -6.54 -8.03
C ARG A 38 -13.60 -5.55 -9.04
N ALA A 39 -13.68 -4.27 -8.67
CA ALA A 39 -14.09 -3.18 -9.55
C ALA A 39 -13.02 -2.82 -10.61
N ASN A 40 -11.88 -3.51 -10.64
CA ASN A 40 -10.74 -3.20 -11.50
C ASN A 40 -10.26 -1.75 -11.36
N SER A 41 -10.32 -1.20 -10.14
CA SER A 41 -9.88 0.15 -9.87
C SER A 41 -8.35 0.27 -10.04
N PRO A 42 -7.84 1.30 -10.75
CA PRO A 42 -6.41 1.56 -10.85
C PRO A 42 -5.72 1.71 -9.49
N ALA A 43 -6.47 2.18 -8.47
CA ALA A 43 -5.97 2.36 -7.11
C ALA A 43 -5.59 1.02 -6.45
N CYS A 44 -6.34 -0.07 -6.70
CA CYS A 44 -5.99 -1.40 -6.18
C CYS A 44 -4.62 -1.84 -6.71
N GLY A 45 -4.40 -1.77 -8.02
CA GLY A 45 -3.12 -2.19 -8.62
C GLY A 45 -1.94 -1.35 -8.12
N ALA A 46 -2.13 -0.04 -7.95
CA ALA A 46 -1.12 0.84 -7.39
C ALA A 46 -0.81 0.52 -5.91
N TYR A 47 -1.84 0.21 -5.12
CA TYR A 47 -1.68 -0.20 -3.73
C TYR A 47 -0.88 -1.50 -3.61
N LEU A 48 -1.25 -2.53 -4.38
CA LEU A 48 -0.56 -3.82 -4.38
C LEU A 48 0.89 -3.69 -4.84
N GLN A 49 1.17 -2.84 -5.84
CA GLN A 49 2.53 -2.50 -6.23
C GLN A 49 3.30 -1.85 -5.07
N GLY A 50 2.70 -0.90 -4.36
CA GLY A 50 3.33 -0.25 -3.20
C GLY A 50 3.66 -1.23 -2.07
N VAL A 51 2.76 -2.17 -1.78
CA VAL A 51 3.02 -3.24 -0.80
C VAL A 51 4.19 -4.11 -1.26
N LEU A 52 4.20 -4.54 -2.52
CA LEU A 52 5.30 -5.33 -3.08
C LEU A 52 6.64 -4.59 -3.00
N ASP A 53 6.65 -3.29 -3.31
CA ASP A 53 7.84 -2.44 -3.20
C ASP A 53 8.40 -2.42 -1.77
N MET A 54 7.52 -2.28 -0.77
CA MET A 54 7.90 -2.34 0.64
C MET A 54 8.44 -3.71 1.03
N MET A 55 7.84 -4.80 0.54
CA MET A 55 8.33 -6.16 0.78
C MET A 55 9.73 -6.39 0.19
N ILE A 56 9.98 -5.87 -1.01
CA ILE A 56 11.29 -5.94 -1.67
C ILE A 56 12.33 -5.15 -0.85
N VAL A 57 12.01 -3.94 -0.42
CA VAL A 57 12.91 -3.10 0.42
C VAL A 57 13.19 -3.78 1.76
N ALA A 58 12.18 -4.38 2.38
CA ALA A 58 12.31 -5.13 3.62
C ALA A 58 13.00 -6.50 3.45
N ARG A 59 13.48 -6.85 2.25
CA ARG A 59 14.10 -8.13 1.90
C ARG A 59 13.26 -9.34 2.31
N ARG A 60 11.93 -9.24 2.19
CA ARG A 60 11.03 -10.37 2.44
C ARG A 60 11.15 -11.41 1.32
N ASP A 61 10.68 -12.63 1.60
CA ASP A 61 10.78 -13.82 0.74
C ASP A 61 9.90 -13.79 -0.52
N VAL A 62 9.74 -12.62 -1.17
CA VAL A 62 9.06 -12.48 -2.46
C VAL A 62 10.09 -12.41 -3.59
N CYS A 63 10.05 -13.36 -4.50
CA CYS A 63 11.00 -13.48 -5.60
C CYS A 63 10.29 -13.50 -6.97
N ALA A 64 10.80 -12.72 -7.92
CA ALA A 64 10.31 -12.65 -9.31
C ALA A 64 8.83 -12.23 -9.46
N ALA A 65 8.28 -11.52 -8.47
CA ALA A 65 6.96 -10.90 -8.62
C ALA A 65 6.99 -9.83 -9.73
N PRO A 66 5.93 -9.74 -10.56
CA PRO A 66 5.90 -8.85 -11.72
C PRO A 66 5.58 -7.42 -11.27
N ARG A 67 6.57 -6.74 -10.68
CA ARG A 67 6.45 -5.45 -9.97
C ARG A 67 5.59 -4.40 -10.67
N TYR A 68 5.71 -4.27 -11.99
CA TYR A 68 5.02 -3.24 -12.77
C TYR A 68 3.75 -3.75 -13.46
N ASP A 69 3.46 -5.05 -13.39
CA ASP A 69 2.25 -5.65 -13.95
C ASP A 69 1.15 -5.67 -12.89
N ARG A 70 0.53 -4.51 -12.72
CA ARG A 70 -0.52 -4.27 -11.71
C ARG A 70 -1.71 -5.21 -11.86
N GLU A 71 -2.01 -5.65 -13.09
CA GLU A 71 -3.09 -6.57 -13.36
C GLU A 71 -2.76 -7.96 -12.81
N ARG A 72 -1.55 -8.47 -13.04
CA ARG A 72 -1.12 -9.74 -12.44
C ARG A 72 -1.08 -9.69 -10.92
N LEU A 73 -0.68 -8.57 -10.32
CA LEU A 73 -0.73 -8.39 -8.86
C LEU A 73 -2.18 -8.47 -8.34
N ARG A 74 -3.11 -7.79 -9.03
CA ARG A 74 -4.54 -7.78 -8.70
C ARG A 74 -5.16 -9.17 -8.77
N VAL A 75 -4.91 -9.90 -9.87
CA VAL A 75 -5.43 -11.26 -10.06
C VAL A 75 -4.91 -12.20 -8.97
N ALA A 76 -3.62 -12.12 -8.63
CA ALA A 76 -3.04 -12.93 -7.56
C ALA A 76 -3.67 -12.61 -6.19
N TYR A 77 -3.87 -11.33 -5.88
CA TYR A 77 -4.51 -10.89 -4.65
C TYR A 77 -5.96 -11.40 -4.54
N LEU A 78 -6.77 -11.24 -5.58
CA LEU A 78 -8.17 -11.68 -5.56
C LEU A 78 -8.29 -13.19 -5.39
N ARG A 79 -7.48 -13.97 -6.12
CA ARG A 79 -7.45 -15.43 -5.96
C ARG A 79 -7.08 -15.84 -4.53
N TRP A 80 -6.08 -15.18 -3.94
CA TRP A 80 -5.71 -15.46 -2.56
C TRP A 80 -6.82 -15.07 -1.58
N ALA A 81 -7.49 -13.94 -1.78
CA ALA A 81 -8.55 -13.44 -0.91
C ALA A 81 -9.79 -14.35 -0.91
N GLU A 82 -10.11 -15.00 -2.03
CA GLU A 82 -11.22 -15.97 -2.13
C GLU A 82 -11.04 -17.15 -1.16
N GLU A 83 -9.80 -17.56 -0.89
CA GLU A 83 -9.46 -18.67 0.00
C GLU A 83 -9.20 -18.20 1.45
N ASN A 84 -9.08 -16.88 1.70
CA ASN A 84 -8.57 -16.32 2.96
C ASN A 84 -9.46 -15.18 3.50
N THR A 85 -10.74 -15.48 3.74
CA THR A 85 -11.77 -14.50 4.14
C THR A 85 -11.52 -13.82 5.50
N TYR A 86 -10.66 -14.39 6.36
CA TYR A 86 -10.24 -13.75 7.62
C TYR A 86 -9.71 -12.33 7.40
N PHE A 87 -9.04 -12.10 6.28
CA PHE A 87 -8.42 -10.80 5.99
C PHE A 87 -9.39 -9.73 5.49
N GLU A 88 -10.64 -10.09 5.21
CA GLU A 88 -11.69 -9.13 4.85
C GLU A 88 -11.98 -8.16 5.99
N SER A 89 -12.01 -8.65 7.23
CA SER A 89 -12.33 -7.85 8.42
C SER A 89 -11.10 -7.28 9.13
N VAL A 90 -9.88 -7.62 8.69
CA VAL A 90 -8.62 -7.17 9.32
C VAL A 90 -7.79 -6.26 8.40
N HIS A 91 -6.57 -5.93 8.82
CA HIS A 91 -5.68 -4.97 8.16
C HIS A 91 -5.43 -5.28 6.68
N MET A 92 -5.82 -4.33 5.82
CA MET A 92 -5.63 -4.34 4.36
C MET A 92 -4.20 -4.71 3.92
N ALA A 93 -3.19 -4.14 4.57
CA ALA A 93 -1.78 -4.38 4.21
C ALA A 93 -1.34 -5.81 4.50
N ALA A 94 -1.76 -6.38 5.63
CA ALA A 94 -1.35 -7.73 6.02
C ALA A 94 -1.89 -8.78 5.03
N GLY A 95 -3.13 -8.61 4.56
CA GLY A 95 -3.69 -9.47 3.53
C GLY A 95 -2.93 -9.37 2.20
N ALA A 96 -2.65 -8.14 1.75
CA ALA A 96 -1.86 -7.93 0.54
C ALA A 96 -0.44 -8.54 0.65
N GLU A 97 0.25 -8.36 1.77
CA GLU A 97 1.57 -8.95 2.00
C GLU A 97 1.54 -10.48 1.90
N ARG A 98 0.55 -11.12 2.52
CA ARG A 98 0.38 -12.57 2.47
C ARG A 98 0.09 -13.07 1.05
N ALA A 99 -0.75 -12.36 0.31
CA ALA A 99 -1.03 -12.72 -1.08
C ALA A 99 0.23 -12.69 -1.95
N MET A 100 1.08 -11.66 -1.83
CA MET A 100 2.32 -11.54 -2.60
C MET A 100 3.32 -12.64 -2.23
N ASP A 101 3.45 -12.94 -0.93
CA ASP A 101 4.32 -13.98 -0.39
C ASP A 101 3.93 -15.39 -0.89
N VAL A 102 2.63 -15.69 -0.93
CA VAL A 102 2.11 -16.97 -1.44
C VAL A 102 2.24 -17.08 -2.96
N ALA A 103 1.98 -16.00 -3.69
CA ALA A 103 1.99 -16.02 -5.16
C ALA A 103 3.42 -16.11 -5.74
N TRP A 104 4.40 -15.52 -5.06
CA TRP A 104 5.78 -15.43 -5.55
C TRP A 104 6.82 -15.77 -4.47
N PRO A 105 6.81 -16.98 -3.90
CA PRO A 105 7.74 -17.35 -2.84
C PRO A 105 9.16 -17.49 -3.37
N CYS A 106 10.14 -17.03 -2.60
CA CYS A 106 11.55 -17.32 -2.84
C CYS A 106 11.85 -18.84 -2.68
N ARG A 107 12.72 -19.38 -3.54
CA ARG A 107 13.04 -20.83 -3.58
C ARG A 107 13.50 -21.39 -2.24
N ALA A 108 14.27 -20.63 -1.46
CA ALA A 108 14.78 -21.04 -0.15
C ALA A 108 13.65 -21.31 0.86
N LYS A 109 12.52 -20.61 0.74
CA LYS A 109 11.34 -20.81 1.58
C LYS A 109 10.54 -22.05 1.16
N ARG A 110 10.32 -22.23 -0.15
CA ARG A 110 9.65 -23.42 -0.69
C ARG A 110 10.31 -24.73 -0.25
N GLY A 111 11.64 -24.77 -0.20
CA GLY A 111 12.40 -25.94 0.26
C GLY A 111 12.28 -26.21 1.78
N ARG A 112 12.12 -25.16 2.60
CA ARG A 112 11.95 -25.28 4.06
C ARG A 112 10.57 -25.78 4.45
N GLU A 113 9.53 -25.30 3.76
CA GLU A 113 8.14 -25.75 3.96
C GLU A 113 7.95 -27.19 3.46
N ALA A 114 8.59 -27.57 2.34
CA ALA A 114 8.58 -28.94 1.85
C ALA A 114 9.36 -29.93 2.73
N GLY A 115 10.43 -29.48 3.39
CA GLY A 115 11.25 -30.32 4.28
C GLY A 115 10.72 -30.47 5.71
N ALA A 116 9.76 -29.64 6.12
CA ALA A 116 9.15 -29.71 7.46
C ALA A 116 7.98 -30.72 7.56
N GLY A 117 7.69 -31.44 6.47
CA GLY A 117 6.61 -32.44 6.39
C GLY A 117 7.10 -33.85 6.02
N SER A 118 8.37 -34.18 6.27
CA SER A 118 8.94 -35.54 6.09
C SER A 118 9.39 -36.13 7.41
#